data_AF-A0A1A3BUU7-F1
#
_entry.id   AF-A0A1A3BUU7-F1
#
_cell.length_a   1.000
_cell.length_b   1.000
_cell.length_c   1.000
_cell.angle_alpha   90.00
_cell.angle_beta   90.00
_cell.angle_gamma   90.00
#
_symmetry.space_group_name_H-M   'P 1'
#
loop_
_entity.id
_entity.type
_entity.pdbx_description
1 polymer ?
#
loop_
_entity_poly.entity_id
_entity_poly.type
_entity_poly.pdbx_seq_one_letter_code
_entity_poly.pdbx_strand_id
1 'polypeptide(L)'
;MAERLLTRSDALLDGTDLPAATADRLAVRRRWVGAELAMASGDGTTAVSRAQEAVDLAQAMTGASARHRIKSDVVLAAALCSSGAVKRARDVAQQALEATEPLGLRPLRWALACLLIDTGSITVEAQGLRELIEIRDICAGEVQRAGGIWRTA
;
A
#
# COMPACT_ATOMS: atom_id res chain seq x y z
N MET A 1 -1.69 -1.65 21.86
CA MET A 1 -2.94 -0.85 21.94
C MET A 1 -3.70 -0.88 20.63
N ALA A 2 -3.05 -0.54 19.50
CA ALA A 2 -3.70 -0.51 18.18
C ALA A 2 -4.27 -1.86 17.71
N GLU A 3 -3.57 -2.97 17.94
CA GLU A 3 -4.06 -4.32 17.61
C GLU A 3 -5.36 -4.69 18.36
N ARG A 4 -5.50 -4.26 19.61
CA ARG A 4 -6.74 -4.44 20.39
C ARG A 4 -7.91 -3.65 19.81
N LEU A 5 -7.65 -2.47 19.25
CA LEU A 5 -8.69 -1.67 18.59
C LEU A 5 -9.12 -2.32 17.27
N LEU A 6 -8.18 -2.90 16.52
CA LEU A 6 -8.51 -3.67 15.32
C LEU A 6 -9.37 -4.88 15.69
N THR A 7 -8.95 -5.69 16.66
CA THR A 7 -9.73 -6.85 17.16
C THR A 7 -11.14 -6.45 17.62
N ARG A 8 -11.27 -5.32 18.32
CA ARG A 8 -12.57 -4.80 18.74
C ARG A 8 -13.43 -4.36 17.55
N SER A 9 -12.83 -3.71 16.55
CA SER A 9 -13.53 -3.36 15.32
C SER A 9 -14.02 -4.61 14.59
N ASP A 10 -13.24 -5.68 14.60
CA ASP A 10 -13.59 -6.95 13.99
C ASP A 10 -14.84 -7.55 14.63
N ALA A 11 -14.86 -7.58 15.96
CA ALA A 11 -16.00 -8.08 16.73
C ALA A 11 -17.27 -7.23 16.56
N LEU A 12 -17.14 -5.92 16.33
CA LEU A 12 -18.28 -5.04 16.08
C LEU A 12 -18.85 -5.20 14.66
N LEU A 13 -18.01 -5.56 13.69
CA LEU A 13 -18.44 -5.76 12.31
C LEU A 13 -18.99 -7.16 12.07
N ASP A 14 -18.64 -8.12 12.93
CA ASP A 14 -19.16 -9.48 12.85
C ASP A 14 -20.68 -9.50 13.02
N GLY A 15 -21.37 -10.18 12.09
CA GLY A 15 -22.84 -10.24 12.04
C GLY A 15 -23.56 -8.93 11.68
N THR A 16 -22.85 -7.84 11.34
CA THR A 16 -23.50 -6.61 10.88
C THR A 16 -23.91 -6.73 9.41
N ASP A 17 -25.19 -6.49 9.11
CA ASP A 17 -25.69 -6.44 7.73
C ASP A 17 -25.25 -5.13 7.06
N LEU A 18 -24.28 -5.24 6.14
CA LEU A 18 -23.72 -4.12 5.40
C LEU A 18 -23.93 -4.35 3.90
N PRO A 19 -24.14 -3.28 3.11
CA PRO A 19 -24.09 -3.39 1.66
C PRO A 19 -22.78 -4.05 1.21
N ALA A 20 -22.84 -5.02 0.29
CA ALA A 20 -21.68 -5.82 -0.12
C ALA A 20 -20.44 -4.99 -0.48
N ALA A 21 -20.61 -3.93 -1.27
CA ALA A 21 -19.50 -3.03 -1.63
C ALA A 21 -18.85 -2.31 -0.44
N THR A 22 -19.61 -2.08 0.64
CA THR A 22 -19.07 -1.53 1.90
C THR A 22 -18.35 -2.59 2.70
N ALA A 23 -18.92 -3.79 2.82
CA ALA A 23 -18.30 -4.92 3.49
C ALA A 23 -16.94 -5.27 2.85
N ASP A 24 -16.88 -5.34 1.52
CA ASP A 24 -15.65 -5.63 0.77
C ASP A 24 -14.56 -4.57 1.02
N ARG A 25 -14.92 -3.28 0.95
CA ARG A 25 -13.98 -2.18 1.21
C ARG A 25 -13.42 -2.24 2.64
N LEU A 26 -14.25 -2.57 3.62
CA LEU A 26 -13.83 -2.71 5.01
C LEU A 26 -12.93 -3.92 5.21
N ALA A 27 -13.25 -5.06 4.59
CA ALA A 27 -12.44 -6.28 4.67
C ALA A 27 -11.01 -6.03 4.18
N VAL A 28 -10.85 -5.41 3.00
CA VAL A 28 -9.55 -5.04 2.44
C VAL A 28 -8.79 -4.06 3.36
N ARG A 29 -9.44 -2.98 3.79
CA ARG A 29 -8.80 -1.95 4.63
C ARG A 29 -8.35 -2.48 5.98
N ARG A 30 -9.10 -3.41 6.57
CA ARG A 30 -8.71 -4.07 7.83
C ARG A 30 -7.44 -4.89 7.67
N ARG A 31 -7.27 -5.58 6.53
CA ARG A 31 -6.02 -6.28 6.24
C ARG A 31 -4.85 -5.31 6.04
N TRP A 32 -5.07 -4.16 5.39
CA TRP A 32 -4.03 -3.11 5.31
C TRP A 32 -3.59 -2.64 6.70
N VAL A 33 -4.52 -2.27 7.56
CA VAL A 33 -4.21 -1.82 8.92
C VAL A 33 -3.50 -2.91 9.71
N GLY A 34 -3.97 -4.17 9.61
CA GLY A 34 -3.30 -5.30 10.25
C GLY A 34 -1.86 -5.50 9.77
N ALA A 35 -1.62 -5.39 8.47
CA ALA A 35 -0.27 -5.48 7.90
C ALA A 35 0.62 -4.32 8.38
N GLU A 36 0.12 -3.08 8.34
CA GLU A 36 0.84 -1.89 8.81
C GLU A 36 1.21 -1.96 10.29
N LEU A 37 0.32 -2.50 11.13
CA LEU A 37 0.60 -2.73 12.56
C LEU A 37 1.67 -3.82 12.77
N ALA A 38 1.61 -4.90 11.98
CA ALA A 38 2.62 -5.96 12.03
C ALA A 38 4.00 -5.44 11.59
N MET A 39 4.07 -4.63 10.52
CA MET A 39 5.30 -3.95 10.11
C MET A 39 5.86 -3.07 11.23
N ALA A 40 5.01 -2.23 11.83
CA ALA A 40 5.43 -1.31 12.90
C ALA A 40 5.90 -2.02 14.19
N SER A 41 5.47 -3.27 14.40
CA SER A 41 5.89 -4.09 15.55
C SER A 41 7.06 -5.04 15.24
N GLY A 42 7.54 -5.06 13.99
CA GLY A 42 8.63 -5.93 13.55
C GLY A 42 8.19 -7.37 13.22
N ASP A 43 6.90 -7.66 13.19
CA ASP A 43 6.38 -8.97 12.76
C ASP A 43 6.20 -9.00 11.23
N GLY A 44 7.31 -9.20 10.53
CA GLY A 44 7.34 -9.26 9.06
C GLY A 44 6.52 -10.41 8.48
N THR A 45 6.41 -11.55 9.17
CA THR A 45 5.66 -12.71 8.67
C THR A 45 4.17 -12.43 8.65
N THR A 46 3.63 -11.92 9.76
CA THR A 46 2.22 -11.51 9.84
C THR A 46 1.95 -10.34 8.89
N ALA A 47 2.88 -9.39 8.75
CA ALA A 47 2.73 -8.28 7.81
C ALA A 47 2.50 -8.77 6.38
N VAL A 48 3.35 -9.69 5.91
CA VAL A 48 3.23 -10.26 4.55
C VAL A 48 1.94 -11.07 4.39
N SER A 49 1.58 -11.92 5.37
CA SER A 49 0.34 -12.69 5.32
C SER A 49 -0.88 -11.79 5.18
N ARG A 50 -0.98 -10.76 6.03
CA ARG A 50 -2.09 -9.80 6.00
C ARG A 50 -2.13 -9.00 4.72
N ALA A 51 -0.97 -8.59 4.19
CA ALA A 51 -0.92 -7.85 2.94
C ALA A 51 -1.37 -8.71 1.74
N GLN A 52 -0.98 -9.99 1.70
CA GLN A 52 -1.42 -10.93 0.66
C GLN A 52 -2.94 -11.15 0.74
N GLU A 53 -3.48 -11.36 1.94
CA GLU A 53 -4.94 -11.44 2.14
C GLU A 53 -5.66 -10.18 1.63
N ALA A 54 -5.06 -9.00 1.78
CA ALA A 54 -5.62 -7.76 1.27
C ALA A 54 -5.67 -7.73 -0.27
N VAL A 55 -4.62 -8.23 -0.94
CA VAL A 55 -4.56 -8.36 -2.40
C VAL A 55 -5.66 -9.31 -2.88
N ASP A 56 -5.78 -10.49 -2.26
CA ASP A 56 -6.77 -11.49 -2.64
C ASP A 56 -8.20 -10.95 -2.47
N LEU A 57 -8.47 -10.29 -1.33
CA LEU A 57 -9.75 -9.63 -1.10
C LEU A 57 -10.02 -8.53 -2.12
N ALA A 58 -9.02 -7.68 -2.44
CA ALA A 58 -9.15 -6.60 -3.41
C ALA A 58 -9.45 -7.11 -4.84
N GLN A 59 -8.98 -8.32 -5.16
CA GLN A 59 -9.29 -9.00 -6.42
C GLN A 59 -10.72 -9.55 -6.45
N ALA A 60 -11.22 -10.03 -5.31
CA ALA A 60 -12.55 -10.63 -5.17
C ALA A 60 -13.69 -9.61 -4.96
N MET A 61 -13.38 -8.33 -4.67
CA MET A 61 -14.40 -7.31 -4.36
C MET A 61 -15.47 -7.17 -5.43
N THR A 62 -16.72 -7.01 -4.99
CA THR A 62 -17.84 -6.56 -5.81
C THR A 62 -17.62 -5.11 -6.26
N GLY A 63 -17.64 -4.91 -7.58
CA GLY A 63 -17.29 -3.63 -8.20
C GLY A 63 -15.77 -3.45 -8.26
N ALA A 64 -15.20 -3.65 -9.45
CA ALA A 64 -13.76 -3.51 -9.66
C ALA A 64 -13.25 -2.14 -9.19
N SER A 65 -12.38 -2.13 -8.19
CA SER A 65 -11.75 -0.91 -7.69
C SER A 65 -10.24 -0.96 -7.91
N ALA A 66 -9.79 -0.39 -9.03
CA ALA A 66 -8.36 -0.33 -9.35
C ALA A 66 -7.53 0.32 -8.24
N ARG A 67 -8.10 1.33 -7.55
CA ARG A 67 -7.47 1.96 -6.39
C ARG A 67 -7.26 1.00 -5.21
N HIS A 68 -8.21 0.12 -4.90
CA HIS A 68 -8.02 -0.86 -3.81
C HIS A 68 -7.05 -1.97 -4.21
N ARG A 69 -7.03 -2.39 -5.49
CA ARG A 69 -6.04 -3.35 -5.99
C ARG A 69 -4.63 -2.78 -5.84
N ILE A 70 -4.36 -1.62 -6.45
CA ILE A 70 -3.04 -0.98 -6.39
C ILE A 70 -2.64 -0.66 -4.96
N LYS A 71 -3.53 -0.11 -4.11
CA LYS A 71 -3.18 0.15 -2.71
C LYS A 71 -2.84 -1.13 -1.95
N SER A 72 -3.47 -2.26 -2.28
CA SER A 72 -3.09 -3.56 -1.69
C SER A 72 -1.70 -4.00 -2.14
N ASP A 73 -1.35 -3.79 -3.41
CA ASP A 73 0.00 -4.04 -3.92
C ASP A 73 1.04 -3.13 -3.26
N VAL A 74 0.73 -1.84 -3.02
CA VAL A 74 1.60 -0.93 -2.25
C VAL A 74 1.87 -1.49 -0.86
N VAL A 75 0.82 -1.98 -0.16
CA VAL A 75 0.96 -2.54 1.19
C VAL A 75 1.75 -3.85 1.16
N LEU A 76 1.56 -4.70 0.15
CA LEU A 76 2.33 -5.93 -0.02
C LEU A 76 3.81 -5.65 -0.30
N ALA A 77 4.12 -4.68 -1.17
CA ALA A 77 5.50 -4.26 -1.40
C ALA A 77 6.16 -3.75 -0.11
N ALA A 78 5.46 -2.93 0.68
CA ALA A 78 5.96 -2.43 1.96
C ALA A 78 6.18 -3.56 2.97
N ALA A 79 5.24 -4.51 3.08
CA ALA A 79 5.36 -5.67 3.96
C ALA A 79 6.55 -6.55 3.57
N LEU A 80 6.70 -6.88 2.29
CA LEU A 80 7.84 -7.63 1.76
C LEU A 80 9.16 -6.91 2.06
N CYS A 81 9.22 -5.59 1.85
CA CYS A 81 10.39 -4.79 2.18
C CYS A 81 10.73 -4.87 3.67
N SER A 82 9.75 -4.65 4.55
CA SER A 82 9.95 -4.71 6.01
C SER A 82 10.39 -6.08 6.51
N SER A 83 9.99 -7.16 5.82
CA SER A 83 10.39 -8.54 6.13
C SER A 83 11.76 -8.94 5.56
N GLY A 84 12.43 -8.04 4.83
CA GLY A 84 13.73 -8.30 4.18
C GLY A 84 13.65 -8.96 2.80
N ALA A 85 12.45 -9.22 2.26
CA ALA A 85 12.23 -9.76 0.92
C ALA A 85 12.36 -8.68 -0.18
N VAL A 86 13.45 -7.91 -0.16
CA VAL A 86 13.64 -6.66 -0.94
C VAL A 86 13.46 -6.85 -2.44
N LYS A 87 13.95 -7.96 -3.02
CA LYS A 87 13.78 -8.22 -4.46
C LYS A 87 12.30 -8.34 -4.83
N ARG A 88 11.54 -9.15 -4.08
CA ARG A 88 10.10 -9.32 -4.31
C ARG A 88 9.33 -8.03 -4.07
N ALA A 89 9.72 -7.26 -3.06
CA ALA A 89 9.13 -5.95 -2.80
C ALA A 89 9.27 -5.02 -4.01
N ARG A 90 10.47 -4.99 -4.61
CA ARG A 90 10.76 -4.21 -5.81
C ARG A 90 9.92 -4.65 -7.00
N ASP A 91 9.84 -5.95 -7.26
CA ASP A 91 9.09 -6.49 -8.40
C ASP A 91 7.59 -6.11 -8.30
N VAL A 92 7.00 -6.24 -7.11
CA VAL A 92 5.60 -5.83 -6.85
C VAL A 92 5.44 -4.32 -6.98
N ALA A 93 6.36 -3.53 -6.42
CA ALA A 93 6.28 -2.07 -6.46
C ALA A 93 6.42 -1.51 -7.87
N GLN A 94 7.29 -2.09 -8.69
CA GLN A 94 7.49 -1.68 -10.09
C GLN A 94 6.22 -1.92 -10.92
N GLN A 95 5.63 -3.11 -10.82
CA GLN A 95 4.37 -3.44 -11.49
C GLN A 95 3.23 -2.52 -11.05
N ALA A 96 3.13 -2.24 -9.75
CA ALA A 96 2.13 -1.32 -9.22
C ALA A 96 2.38 0.12 -9.69
N LEU A 97 3.63 0.56 -9.82
CA LEU A 97 3.98 1.90 -10.27
C LEU A 97 3.52 2.11 -11.71
N GLU A 98 3.78 1.16 -12.59
CA GLU A 98 3.32 1.16 -13.99
C GLU A 98 1.78 1.22 -14.06
N ALA A 99 1.09 0.44 -13.23
CA ALA A 99 -0.37 0.43 -13.20
C ALA A 99 -1.00 1.76 -12.71
N THR A 100 -0.28 2.59 -11.94
CA THR A 100 -0.82 3.88 -11.45
C THR A 100 -0.93 4.96 -12.51
N GLU A 101 -0.08 4.92 -13.54
CA GLU A 101 0.04 5.99 -14.54
C GLU A 101 -1.26 6.27 -15.31
N PRO A 102 -1.89 5.27 -15.97
CA PRO A 102 -3.12 5.53 -16.73
C PRO A 102 -4.31 5.89 -15.83
N LEU A 103 -4.22 5.66 -14.52
CA LEU A 103 -5.32 5.84 -13.57
C LEU A 103 -5.23 7.16 -12.79
N GLY A 104 -4.16 7.95 -12.96
CA GLY A 104 -3.99 9.23 -12.27
C GLY A 104 -3.94 9.11 -10.74
N LEU A 105 -3.51 7.96 -10.20
CA LEU A 105 -3.48 7.69 -8.76
C LEU A 105 -2.24 8.29 -8.09
N ARG A 106 -2.09 9.62 -8.18
CA ARG A 106 -0.91 10.39 -7.78
C ARG A 106 -0.38 10.07 -6.37
N PRO A 107 -1.21 9.94 -5.31
CA PRO A 107 -0.69 9.59 -3.98
C PRO A 107 -0.08 8.19 -3.90
N LEU A 108 -0.63 7.23 -4.65
CA LEU A 108 -0.10 5.86 -4.68
C LEU A 108 1.19 5.80 -5.52
N ARG A 109 1.22 6.53 -6.65
CA ARG A 109 2.42 6.67 -7.47
C ARG A 109 3.58 7.28 -6.67
N TRP A 110 3.30 8.32 -5.86
CA TRP A 110 4.27 8.89 -4.93
C TRP A 110 4.81 7.86 -3.94
N ALA A 111 3.93 7.12 -3.26
CA ALA A 111 4.34 6.13 -2.26
C ALA A 111 5.22 5.02 -2.86
N LEU A 112 4.88 4.57 -4.07
CA LEU A 112 5.66 3.56 -4.80
C LEU A 112 7.03 4.08 -5.22
N ALA A 113 7.12 5.32 -5.69
CA ALA A 113 8.39 5.95 -6.01
C ALA A 113 9.29 6.05 -4.77
N CYS A 114 8.76 6.49 -3.63
CA CYS A 114 9.50 6.50 -2.36
C CYS A 114 10.02 5.11 -1.98
N LEU A 115 9.16 4.10 -2.01
CA LEU A 115 9.53 2.73 -1.67
C LEU A 115 10.60 2.16 -2.62
N LEU A 116 10.51 2.43 -3.92
CA LEU A 116 11.50 1.99 -4.90
C LEU A 116 12.86 2.70 -4.74
N ILE A 117 12.87 3.98 -4.37
CA ILE A 117 14.10 4.72 -4.03
C ILE A 117 14.78 4.06 -2.82
N ASP A 118 14.01 3.80 -1.75
CA ASP A 118 14.54 3.25 -0.50
C ASP A 118 15.00 1.79 -0.64
N THR A 119 14.30 0.99 -1.46
CA THR A 119 14.67 -0.41 -1.75
C THR A 119 15.75 -0.55 -2.82
N GLY A 120 16.03 0.51 -3.58
CA GLY A 120 16.88 0.54 -4.77
C GLY A 120 18.27 1.14 -4.57
N SER A 121 18.57 1.69 -3.38
CA SER A 121 19.80 2.46 -3.09
C SER A 121 21.13 1.75 -3.42
N ILE A 122 21.13 0.43 -3.67
CA ILE A 122 22.34 -0.35 -3.96
C ILE A 122 22.34 -0.99 -5.38
N THR A 123 21.23 -1.01 -6.13
CA THR A 123 21.12 -1.83 -7.36
C THR A 123 20.42 -1.20 -8.57
N VAL A 124 19.97 0.06 -8.52
CA VAL A 124 19.30 0.71 -9.67
C VAL A 124 20.30 1.50 -10.48
N GLU A 125 20.22 1.42 -11.82
CA GLU A 125 21.00 2.29 -12.71
C GLU A 125 20.72 3.76 -12.41
N ALA A 126 21.73 4.63 -12.47
CA ALA A 126 21.61 6.04 -12.07
C ALA A 126 20.46 6.79 -12.78
N GLN A 127 20.13 6.37 -14.01
CA GLN A 127 19.02 6.92 -14.79
C GLN A 127 17.65 6.56 -14.19
N GLY A 128 17.46 5.31 -13.76
CA GLY A 128 16.20 4.86 -13.14
C GLY A 128 15.97 5.52 -11.77
N LEU A 129 17.04 5.77 -11.00
CA LEU A 129 16.92 6.50 -9.74
C LEU A 129 16.46 7.95 -9.95
N ARG A 130 16.98 8.62 -10.99
CA ARG A 130 16.57 9.99 -11.34
C ARG A 130 15.08 10.06 -11.70
N GLU A 131 14.62 9.13 -12.53
CA GLU A 131 13.21 9.07 -12.93
C GLU A 131 12.28 8.88 -11.73
N LEU A 132 12.64 8.00 -10.78
CA LEU A 132 11.85 7.80 -9.55
C LEU A 132 11.79 9.07 -8.68
N ILE A 133 12.90 9.80 -8.58
CA ILE A 133 12.95 11.08 -7.86
C ILE A 133 12.03 12.11 -8.52
N GLU A 134 12.07 12.23 -9.85
CA GLU A 134 11.19 13.14 -10.60
C GLU A 134 9.71 12.78 -10.40
N ILE A 135 9.36 11.49 -10.48
CA ILE A 135 7.99 11.02 -10.22
C ILE A 135 7.54 11.40 -8.81
N ARG A 136 8.39 11.14 -7.80
CA ARG A 136 8.11 11.50 -6.40
C ARG A 136 7.84 13.00 -6.27
N ASP A 137 8.71 13.84 -6.82
CA ASP A 137 8.62 15.29 -6.64
C ASP A 137 7.40 15.88 -7.37
N ILE A 138 7.11 15.42 -8.59
CA ILE A 138 5.92 15.82 -9.34
C ILE A 138 4.64 15.44 -8.57
N CYS A 139 4.53 14.18 -8.13
CA CYS A 139 3.35 13.73 -7.41
C CYS A 139 3.19 14.44 -6.06
N ALA A 140 4.29 14.73 -5.35
CA ALA A 140 4.27 15.49 -4.11
C ALA A 140 3.72 16.91 -4.31
N GLY A 141 4.20 17.61 -5.35
CA GLY A 141 3.72 18.95 -5.70
C GLY A 141 2.24 18.96 -6.09
N GLU A 142 1.76 17.93 -6.77
CA GLU A 142 0.35 17.81 -7.15
C GLU A 142 -0.58 17.51 -5.98
N VAL A 143 -0.16 16.63 -5.06
CA VAL A 143 -0.90 16.41 -3.81
C VAL A 143 -0.97 17.70 -3.00
N GLN A 144 0.11 18.48 -2.96
CA GLN A 144 0.11 19.77 -2.27
C GLN A 144 -0.85 20.78 -2.92
N ARG A 145 -0.86 20.88 -4.26
CA ARG A 145 -1.82 21.73 -5.00
C ARG A 145 -3.28 21.31 -4.79
N ALA A 146 -3.53 20.02 -4.55
CA ALA A 146 -4.85 19.49 -4.23
C ALA A 146 -5.25 19.69 -2.74
N GLY A 147 -4.46 20.41 -1.95
CA GLY A 147 -4.73 20.70 -0.54
C GLY A 147 -4.13 19.71 0.46
N GLY A 148 -3.29 18.78 0.00
CA GLY A 148 -2.52 17.89 0.89
C GLY A 148 -1.41 18.66 1.62
N ILE A 149 -1.26 18.41 2.92
CA ILE A 149 -0.20 19.01 3.72
C ILE A 149 0.84 17.94 4.02
N TRP A 150 2.04 18.10 3.46
CA TRP A 150 3.20 17.30 3.83
C TRP A 150 3.78 17.86 5.12
N ARG A 151 3.85 17.05 6.17
CA ARG A 151 4.63 17.39 7.37
C ARG A 151 6.04 16.84 7.16
N THR A 152 7.03 17.72 7.14
CA THR A 152 8.42 17.30 7.33
C THR A 152 8.57 16.81 8.77
N ALA A 153 9.16 15.63 8.93
CA ALA A 153 9.54 15.08 10.23
C ALA A 153 10.69 15.89 10.84
#